data_AF-A0A9E1DU58-F1
#
_entry.id   AF-A0A9E1DU58-F1
#
_cell.length_a   1.000
_cell.length_b   1.000
_cell.length_c   1.000
_cell.angle_alpha   90.00
_cell.angle_beta   90.00
_cell.angle_gamma   90.00
#
_symmetry.space_group_name_H-M   'P 1'
#
loop_
_entity.id
_entity.type
_entity.pdbx_description
1 polymer ?
#
loop_
_entity_poly.entity_id
_entity_poly.type
_entity_poly.pdbx_seq_one_letter_code
_entity_poly.pdbx_strand_id
1 'polypeptide(L)'
;MKKIGAIVFGIVGLASSLLLYANLPSLRFEYPEIPISTFPTGDRLTVRAELDLGGFDFGRYPIAADDCVTGIRIDGTPIYSAECEPGLTGRVRAFSVPGSFSAGTHSLEIEVENHEAFGCLGLPTRAGVAVRWLLLWAAMAWFLFRAEGSRGVRAFAVVALGFAFAYSVLTPFCVRANDFWGHSAYIQYVAQNWRLPGVTEFWCSFHPPVYYAISAFFGRLGIRPVDLAFAAYAGTLVLFWRRYRDWLGFAMLAFFPVHLFCVSRVSNDVVMPLLGLFYLLAMDRLVREPRNWRAVLGTSAVMLVAVATKLSALSFVPGLLFVAIRRRRELGIGRFVALFLPFGLFLLAWMFRSWSESGDLFYMAIPGLGEQMRVPNGWGHFFGFSPTSFFGESVADNWAGSLRHHVLEFFLTSSLQGEFRYPSSLALPLFVARGILLVFFGFTLVRVFRKRAGEFWTNPAVLLLASQTAFYLFTNVSHPFSPFQDARYWAATFPAIAWLIGHVHENFGANRPFRFAYSALGALFLGVIGFFYLGILT
;
A
#
# COMPACT_ATOMS: atom_id res chain seq x y z
N MET A 1 2.50 20.62 -33.38
CA MET A 1 3.49 19.54 -33.16
C MET A 1 3.39 18.85 -31.79
N LYS A 2 3.36 19.54 -30.63
CA LYS A 2 3.32 18.88 -29.30
C LYS A 2 2.13 17.91 -29.06
N LYS A 3 0.96 18.18 -29.63
CA LYS A 3 -0.21 17.28 -29.52
C LYS A 3 -0.06 15.99 -30.35
N ILE A 4 0.65 16.05 -31.47
CA ILE A 4 0.83 14.90 -32.38
C ILE A 4 1.81 13.90 -31.77
N GLY A 5 2.93 14.37 -31.19
CA GLY A 5 3.88 13.48 -30.51
C GLY A 5 3.28 12.72 -29.32
N ALA A 6 2.37 13.35 -28.57
CA ALA A 6 1.65 12.70 -27.46
C ALA A 6 0.69 11.60 -27.95
N ILE A 7 0.01 11.86 -29.08
CA ILE A 7 -0.91 10.89 -29.70
C ILE A 7 -0.12 9.71 -30.27
N VAL A 8 0.99 9.97 -30.98
CA VAL A 8 1.85 8.91 -31.53
C VAL A 8 2.46 8.06 -30.41
N PHE A 9 2.98 8.66 -29.34
CA PHE A 9 3.55 7.91 -28.22
C PHE A 9 2.49 7.09 -27.46
N GLY A 10 1.29 7.66 -27.29
CA GLY A 10 0.15 6.93 -26.71
C GLY A 10 -0.35 5.79 -27.60
N ILE A 11 -0.41 5.98 -28.92
CA ILE A 11 -0.81 4.95 -29.89
C ILE A 11 0.25 3.86 -29.98
N VAL A 12 1.54 4.18 -30.01
CA VAL A 12 2.63 3.18 -30.03
C VAL A 12 2.68 2.39 -28.72
N GLY A 13 2.48 3.04 -27.57
CA GLY A 13 2.35 2.36 -26.29
C GLY A 13 1.14 1.42 -26.24
N LEU A 14 -0.04 1.93 -26.63
CA LEU A 14 -1.29 1.14 -26.67
C LEU A 14 -1.20 0.00 -27.69
N ALA A 15 -0.66 0.23 -28.88
CA ALA A 15 -0.50 -0.79 -29.92
C ALA A 15 0.51 -1.85 -29.49
N SER A 16 1.63 -1.48 -28.87
CA SER A 16 2.59 -2.44 -28.30
C SER A 16 1.93 -3.29 -27.20
N SER A 17 1.14 -2.69 -26.31
CA SER A 17 0.41 -3.43 -25.27
C SER A 17 -0.72 -4.31 -25.82
N LEU A 18 -1.43 -3.86 -26.86
CA LEU A 18 -2.49 -4.63 -27.53
C LEU A 18 -1.91 -5.77 -28.38
N LEU A 19 -0.76 -5.58 -29.02
CA LEU A 19 -0.02 -6.65 -29.72
C LEU A 19 0.54 -7.68 -28.74
N LEU A 20 0.96 -7.25 -27.55
CA LEU A 20 1.29 -8.14 -26.42
C LEU A 20 0.07 -8.93 -25.94
N TYR A 21 -1.11 -8.30 -25.88
CA TYR A 21 -2.36 -8.95 -25.44
C TYR A 21 -2.94 -9.90 -26.49
N ALA A 22 -2.92 -9.53 -27.77
CA ALA A 22 -3.51 -10.30 -28.87
C ALA A 22 -2.74 -11.60 -29.19
N ASN A 23 -1.50 -11.74 -28.72
CA ASN A 23 -0.67 -12.95 -28.88
C ASN A 23 -0.59 -13.81 -27.62
N LEU A 24 -1.50 -13.61 -26.64
CA LEU A 24 -1.54 -14.45 -25.45
C LEU A 24 -2.27 -15.77 -25.77
N PRO A 25 -1.62 -16.94 -25.68
CA PRO A 25 -2.34 -18.20 -25.53
C PRO A 25 -3.16 -18.14 -24.22
N SER A 26 -4.37 -18.71 -24.24
CA SER A 26 -5.18 -18.85 -23.04
C SER A 26 -4.43 -19.72 -22.03
N LEU A 27 -3.95 -19.15 -20.92
CA LEU A 27 -3.47 -19.91 -19.77
C LEU A 27 -4.62 -20.79 -19.28
N ARG A 28 -4.49 -22.11 -19.46
CA ARG A 28 -5.38 -23.11 -18.86
C ARG A 28 -4.66 -23.69 -17.66
N PHE A 29 -4.83 -23.06 -16.51
CA PHE A 29 -4.55 -23.74 -15.26
C PHE A 29 -5.66 -24.78 -15.03
N GLU A 30 -5.30 -26.03 -14.69
CA GLU A 30 -6.29 -27.07 -14.33
C GLU A 30 -7.16 -26.70 -13.12
N TYR A 31 -6.75 -25.66 -12.38
CA TYR A 31 -7.58 -24.90 -11.44
C TYR A 31 -7.37 -23.41 -11.76
N PRO A 32 -8.40 -22.55 -11.90
CA PRO A 32 -8.22 -21.12 -12.12
C PRO A 32 -7.73 -20.46 -10.82
N GLU A 33 -6.54 -20.83 -10.37
CA GLU A 33 -5.84 -20.19 -9.29
C GLU A 33 -5.40 -18.83 -9.80
N ILE A 34 -5.79 -17.80 -9.05
CA ILE A 34 -5.23 -16.47 -9.23
C ILE A 34 -3.70 -16.63 -9.20
N PRO A 35 -2.94 -15.93 -10.07
CA PRO A 35 -1.47 -16.01 -10.15
C PRO A 35 -0.77 -15.53 -8.88
N ILE A 36 -0.97 -16.32 -7.83
CA ILE A 36 -0.53 -16.25 -6.46
C ILE A 36 -0.46 -17.72 -6.02
N SER A 37 0.56 -18.44 -6.49
CA SER A 37 0.81 -19.81 -6.06
C SER A 37 1.35 -19.78 -4.64
N THR A 38 0.50 -20.21 -3.70
CA THR A 38 0.83 -20.49 -2.31
C THR A 38 0.97 -22.00 -2.16
N PHE A 39 1.99 -22.50 -1.48
CA PHE A 39 2.10 -23.93 -1.21
C PHE A 39 1.97 -24.20 0.30
N PRO A 40 1.33 -25.33 0.70
CA PRO A 40 1.05 -25.66 2.10
C PRO A 40 2.34 -25.94 2.89
N THR A 41 2.22 -26.21 4.19
CA THR A 41 3.32 -26.78 4.98
C THR A 41 3.48 -28.28 4.67
N GLY A 42 4.72 -28.77 4.68
CA GLY A 42 5.09 -30.16 4.47
C GLY A 42 6.61 -30.34 4.39
N ASP A 43 7.10 -31.50 4.82
CA ASP A 43 8.54 -31.81 4.87
C ASP A 43 9.19 -31.64 3.50
N ARG A 44 8.52 -32.07 2.42
CA ARG A 44 8.94 -31.88 1.02
C ARG A 44 7.74 -31.70 0.11
N LEU A 45 7.73 -30.63 -0.66
CA LEU A 45 6.68 -30.30 -1.62
C LEU A 45 7.29 -30.09 -3.00
N THR A 46 6.63 -30.62 -4.04
CA THR A 46 6.95 -30.29 -5.42
C THR A 46 5.87 -29.37 -5.97
N VAL A 47 6.21 -28.10 -6.16
CA VAL A 47 5.36 -27.10 -6.77
C VAL A 47 5.54 -27.17 -8.28
N ARG A 48 4.46 -27.45 -9.01
CA ARG A 48 4.44 -27.46 -10.47
C ARG A 48 3.73 -26.22 -10.99
N ALA A 49 4.34 -25.52 -11.94
CA ALA A 49 3.78 -24.34 -12.57
C ALA A 49 4.18 -24.29 -14.05
N GLU A 50 3.46 -23.47 -14.82
CA GLU A 50 3.89 -23.09 -16.16
C GLU A 50 4.71 -21.80 -16.10
N LEU A 51 5.92 -21.85 -16.65
CA LEU A 51 6.82 -20.72 -16.78
C LEU A 51 6.79 -20.20 -18.21
N ASP A 52 6.34 -18.97 -18.38
CA ASP A 52 6.20 -18.39 -19.70
C ASP A 52 7.36 -17.42 -20.02
N LEU A 53 8.36 -17.92 -20.74
CA LEU A 53 9.54 -17.17 -21.16
C LEU A 53 9.19 -16.32 -22.40
N GLY A 54 8.91 -15.04 -22.18
CA GLY A 54 8.67 -14.07 -23.27
C GLY A 54 9.94 -13.29 -23.67
N GLY A 55 9.86 -12.55 -24.77
CA GLY A 55 10.97 -11.69 -25.23
C GLY A 55 11.31 -10.51 -24.30
N PHE A 56 10.51 -10.27 -23.26
CA PHE A 56 10.74 -9.27 -22.22
C PHE A 56 10.89 -9.90 -20.82
N ASP A 57 11.23 -11.19 -20.76
CA ASP A 57 11.53 -11.83 -19.49
C ASP A 57 12.82 -11.25 -18.88
N PHE A 58 12.79 -10.93 -17.59
CA PHE A 58 13.95 -10.46 -16.83
C PHE A 58 14.88 -11.61 -16.44
N GLY A 59 14.46 -12.87 -16.66
CA GLY A 59 15.25 -14.06 -16.42
C GLY A 59 15.58 -14.28 -14.95
N ARG A 60 14.94 -13.56 -14.04
CA ARG A 60 15.11 -13.65 -12.58
C ARG A 60 13.76 -13.74 -11.90
N TYR A 61 13.55 -14.85 -11.21
CA TYR A 61 12.26 -15.21 -10.64
C TYR A 61 12.39 -15.34 -9.13
N PRO A 62 11.73 -14.47 -8.35
CA PRO A 62 11.77 -14.56 -6.90
C PRO A 62 10.93 -15.74 -6.39
N ILE A 63 11.57 -16.56 -5.57
CA ILE A 63 10.94 -17.59 -4.74
C ILE A 63 11.21 -17.21 -3.29
N ALA A 64 10.19 -17.24 -2.43
CA ALA A 64 10.40 -17.26 -1.00
C ALA A 64 9.79 -18.54 -0.45
N ALA A 65 10.63 -19.49 -0.03
CA ALA A 65 10.23 -20.61 0.79
C ALA A 65 10.47 -20.24 2.26
N ASP A 66 9.73 -20.84 3.19
CA ASP A 66 9.98 -20.61 4.61
C ASP A 66 11.32 -21.19 5.03
N ASP A 67 11.57 -22.48 4.72
CA ASP A 67 12.87 -23.10 4.94
C ASP A 67 13.78 -22.95 3.73
N CYS A 68 13.50 -23.69 2.66
CA CYS A 68 14.50 -23.88 1.62
C CYS A 68 13.94 -24.41 0.30
N VAL A 69 14.57 -24.00 -0.80
CA VAL A 69 14.37 -24.57 -2.14
C VAL A 69 15.46 -25.62 -2.35
N THR A 70 15.09 -26.89 -2.47
CA THR A 70 16.02 -28.02 -2.68
C THR A 70 16.37 -28.22 -4.14
N GLY A 71 15.42 -27.95 -5.04
CA GLY A 71 15.59 -28.22 -6.46
C GLY A 71 14.71 -27.35 -7.33
N ILE A 72 15.20 -26.99 -8.51
CA ILE A 72 14.39 -26.36 -9.55
C ILE A 72 14.68 -27.06 -10.87
N ARG A 73 13.63 -27.50 -11.56
CA ARG A 73 13.70 -28.08 -12.90
C ARG A 73 12.85 -27.28 -13.87
N ILE A 74 13.35 -27.09 -15.08
CA ILE A 74 12.59 -26.54 -16.21
C ILE A 74 12.60 -27.57 -17.33
N ASP A 75 11.41 -28.02 -17.74
CA ASP A 75 11.22 -29.13 -18.69
C ASP A 75 12.01 -30.39 -18.30
N GLY A 76 12.00 -30.71 -17.00
CA GLY A 76 12.76 -31.82 -16.42
C GLY A 76 14.28 -31.58 -16.32
N THR A 77 14.81 -30.50 -16.89
CA THR A 77 16.24 -30.16 -16.80
C THR A 77 16.53 -29.47 -15.47
N PRO A 78 17.40 -30.01 -14.60
CA PRO A 78 17.75 -29.38 -13.34
C PRO A 78 18.56 -28.10 -13.58
N ILE A 79 18.03 -26.97 -13.13
CA ILE A 79 18.71 -25.66 -13.20
C ILE A 79 19.31 -25.25 -11.84
N TYR A 80 18.81 -25.84 -10.75
CA TYR A 80 19.25 -25.58 -9.40
C TYR A 80 19.09 -26.84 -8.56
N SER A 81 20.10 -27.11 -7.73
CA SER A 81 20.08 -28.16 -6.71
C SER A 81 20.88 -27.65 -5.53
N ALA A 82 20.30 -27.67 -4.34
CA ALA A 82 21.01 -27.33 -3.11
C ALA A 82 20.55 -28.25 -1.98
N GLU A 83 21.51 -28.59 -1.11
CA GLU A 83 21.17 -29.17 0.17
C GLU A 83 20.63 -28.06 1.08
N CYS A 84 19.57 -28.36 1.81
CA CYS A 84 19.01 -27.41 2.77
C CYS A 84 19.89 -27.39 4.01
N GLU A 85 20.70 -26.33 4.14
CA GLU A 85 21.38 -26.06 5.39
C GLU A 85 20.33 -25.64 6.45
N PRO A 86 20.25 -26.33 7.59
CA PRO A 86 19.37 -25.96 8.68
C PRO A 86 19.64 -24.52 9.13
N GLY A 87 18.61 -23.67 9.14
CA GLY A 87 18.69 -22.29 9.66
C GLY A 87 18.87 -21.17 8.63
N LEU A 88 18.80 -21.46 7.32
CA LEU A 88 18.70 -20.44 6.26
C LEU A 88 17.25 -20.02 5.94
N THR A 89 16.36 -20.08 6.93
CA THR A 89 14.94 -19.76 6.81
C THR A 89 14.73 -18.30 6.36
N GLY A 90 13.73 -18.08 5.51
CA GLY A 90 13.21 -16.75 5.15
C GLY A 90 14.01 -15.94 4.13
N ARG A 91 15.01 -16.50 3.44
CA ARG A 91 15.68 -15.78 2.33
C ARG A 91 14.92 -15.96 1.03
N VAL A 92 14.42 -14.86 0.48
CA VAL A 92 14.03 -14.78 -0.93
C VAL A 92 15.23 -15.22 -1.77
N ARG A 93 15.10 -16.33 -2.48
CA ARG A 93 16.05 -16.74 -3.51
C ARG A 93 15.45 -16.39 -4.85
N ALA A 94 16.19 -15.61 -5.64
CA ALA A 94 15.87 -15.48 -7.05
C ALA A 94 16.65 -16.56 -7.80
N PHE A 95 15.97 -17.38 -8.60
CA PHE A 95 16.66 -18.22 -9.58
C PHE A 95 16.73 -17.50 -10.91
N SER A 96 17.80 -17.78 -11.67
CA SER A 96 17.94 -17.26 -13.03
C SER A 96 17.72 -18.38 -14.03
N VAL A 97 16.96 -18.10 -15.09
CA VAL A 97 16.73 -19.06 -16.16
C VAL A 97 17.94 -19.06 -17.10
N PRO A 98 18.59 -20.23 -17.35
CA PRO A 98 19.69 -20.31 -18.30
C PRO A 98 19.27 -19.83 -19.70
N GLY A 99 20.18 -19.15 -20.41
CA GLY A 99 19.91 -18.66 -21.78
C GLY A 99 19.70 -19.76 -22.84
N SER A 100 19.78 -21.03 -22.45
CA SER A 100 19.50 -22.20 -23.31
C SER A 100 18.01 -22.47 -23.52
N PHE A 101 17.13 -21.92 -22.67
CA PHE A 101 15.68 -22.05 -22.85
C PHE A 101 15.19 -21.04 -23.88
N SER A 102 14.45 -21.51 -24.89
CA SER A 102 13.85 -20.66 -25.92
C SER A 102 12.67 -19.86 -25.35
N ALA A 103 12.21 -18.84 -26.08
CA ALA A 103 10.93 -18.22 -25.75
C ALA A 103 9.78 -19.23 -25.92
N GLY A 104 8.87 -19.32 -24.95
CA GLY A 104 7.81 -20.31 -24.93
C GLY A 104 7.25 -20.58 -23.53
N THR A 105 6.29 -21.49 -23.45
CA THR A 105 5.77 -22.02 -22.18
C THR A 105 6.57 -23.27 -21.80
N HIS A 106 7.12 -23.27 -20.59
CA HIS A 106 7.94 -24.34 -20.05
C HIS A 106 7.31 -24.90 -18.78
N SER A 107 7.51 -26.18 -18.52
CA SER A 107 7.12 -26.78 -17.24
C SER A 107 8.15 -26.43 -16.17
N LEU A 108 7.71 -25.78 -15.10
CA LEU A 108 8.54 -25.47 -13.94
C LEU A 108 8.17 -26.39 -12.79
N GLU A 109 9.16 -27.11 -12.27
CA GLU A 109 9.04 -27.87 -11.03
C GLU A 109 9.99 -27.27 -9.99
N ILE A 110 9.47 -26.94 -8.81
CA ILE A 110 10.25 -26.44 -7.68
C ILE A 110 10.04 -27.40 -6.53
N GLU A 111 11.14 -28.01 -6.07
CA GLU A 111 11.17 -28.81 -4.86
C GLU A 111 11.52 -27.87 -3.69
N VAL A 112 10.67 -27.85 -2.68
CA VAL A 112 10.79 -27.00 -1.48
C VAL A 112 10.60 -27.83 -0.22
N GLU A 113 11.36 -27.52 0.82
CA GLU A 113 11.11 -27.95 2.20
C GLU A 113 10.44 -26.77 2.92
N ASN A 114 9.32 -27.04 3.59
CA ASN A 114 8.44 -25.98 4.12
C ASN A 114 7.69 -26.43 5.38
N HIS A 115 8.35 -26.43 6.54
CA HIS A 115 7.85 -27.04 7.77
C HIS A 115 6.85 -26.16 8.52
N GLU A 116 7.09 -24.85 8.66
CA GLU A 116 6.37 -24.03 9.65
C GLU A 116 5.48 -22.92 9.05
N ALA A 117 5.92 -22.23 8.01
CA ALA A 117 5.17 -21.16 7.36
C ALA A 117 4.85 -21.48 5.90
N PHE A 118 3.98 -20.67 5.29
CA PHE A 118 3.68 -20.79 3.87
C PHE A 118 4.81 -20.17 3.04
N GLY A 119 5.18 -20.85 1.94
CA GLY A 119 6.08 -20.28 0.94
C GLY A 119 5.32 -19.75 -0.28
N CYS A 120 5.89 -18.74 -0.92
CA CYS A 120 5.33 -18.03 -2.07
C CYS A 120 6.24 -18.16 -3.29
N LEU A 121 5.58 -18.32 -4.43
CA LEU A 121 6.23 -18.27 -5.71
C LEU A 121 5.67 -17.08 -6.52
N GLY A 122 6.54 -16.13 -6.83
CA GLY A 122 6.18 -14.91 -7.55
C GLY A 122 6.42 -15.02 -9.04
N LEU A 123 5.71 -15.92 -9.75
CA LEU A 123 5.81 -15.98 -11.21
C LEU A 123 5.03 -14.81 -11.84
N PRO A 124 5.69 -13.91 -12.59
CA PRO A 124 4.98 -12.92 -13.37
C PRO A 124 4.18 -13.60 -14.48
N THR A 125 2.88 -13.31 -14.57
CA THR A 125 2.11 -13.64 -15.78
C THR A 125 2.41 -12.61 -16.87
N ARG A 126 2.46 -13.03 -18.14
CA ARG A 126 2.61 -12.11 -19.28
C ARG A 126 1.56 -10.99 -19.24
N ALA A 127 0.31 -11.33 -18.90
CA ALA A 127 -0.79 -10.37 -18.76
C ALA A 127 -0.54 -9.35 -17.63
N GLY A 128 -0.13 -9.78 -16.43
CA GLY A 128 0.15 -8.88 -15.32
C GLY A 128 1.32 -7.94 -15.59
N VAL A 129 2.38 -8.44 -16.23
CA VAL A 129 3.52 -7.61 -16.67
C VAL A 129 3.06 -6.58 -17.70
N ALA A 130 2.33 -7.00 -18.75
CA ALA A 130 1.80 -6.10 -19.77
C ALA A 130 0.89 -5.00 -19.18
N VAL A 131 0.02 -5.34 -18.22
CA VAL A 131 -0.85 -4.38 -17.54
C VAL A 131 -0.05 -3.39 -16.71
N ARG A 132 0.95 -3.83 -15.92
CA ARG A 132 1.82 -2.89 -15.19
C ARG A 132 2.55 -1.94 -16.14
N TRP A 133 3.08 -2.46 -17.26
CA TRP A 133 3.71 -1.64 -18.27
C TRP A 133 2.73 -0.62 -18.86
N LEU A 134 1.53 -1.06 -19.26
CA LEU A 134 0.50 -0.17 -19.80
C LEU A 134 0.14 0.94 -18.79
N LEU A 135 -0.05 0.59 -17.52
CA LEU A 135 -0.35 1.55 -16.45
C LEU A 135 0.80 2.53 -16.23
N LEU A 136 2.04 2.03 -16.18
CA LEU A 136 3.23 2.86 -16.07
C LEU A 136 3.32 3.83 -17.25
N TRP A 137 3.18 3.33 -18.48
CA TRP A 137 3.21 4.13 -19.70
C TRP A 137 2.10 5.17 -19.74
N ALA A 138 0.87 4.79 -19.37
CA ALA A 138 -0.26 5.72 -19.31
C ALA A 138 -0.02 6.84 -18.29
N ALA A 139 0.48 6.49 -17.09
CA ALA A 139 0.81 7.46 -16.05
C ALA A 139 1.97 8.37 -16.48
N MET A 140 3.04 7.81 -17.03
CA MET A 140 4.19 8.56 -17.57
C MET A 140 3.76 9.48 -18.71
N ALA A 141 2.98 8.99 -19.67
CA ALA A 141 2.45 9.79 -20.77
C ALA A 141 1.58 10.94 -20.24
N TRP A 142 0.75 10.67 -19.23
CA TRP A 142 -0.01 11.73 -18.58
C TRP A 142 0.91 12.81 -17.98
N PHE A 143 1.94 12.42 -17.22
CA PHE A 143 2.88 13.38 -16.67
C PHE A 143 3.67 14.14 -17.75
N LEU A 144 4.14 13.46 -18.79
CA LEU A 144 4.91 14.09 -19.86
C LEU A 144 4.06 15.08 -20.69
N PHE A 145 2.80 14.75 -20.97
CA PHE A 145 2.00 15.48 -21.96
C PHE A 145 0.87 16.33 -21.37
N ARG A 146 0.34 15.99 -20.20
CA ARG A 146 -0.88 16.61 -19.64
C ARG A 146 -0.69 17.23 -18.26
N ALA A 147 0.30 16.80 -17.49
CA ALA A 147 0.58 17.45 -16.21
C ALA A 147 1.04 18.89 -16.44
N GLU A 148 0.29 19.84 -15.89
CA GLU A 148 0.75 21.23 -15.75
C GLU A 148 1.90 21.24 -14.74
N GLY A 149 2.99 21.94 -15.05
CA GLY A 149 4.19 21.97 -14.20
C GLY A 149 5.47 22.26 -14.98
N SER A 150 6.55 22.56 -14.25
CA SER A 150 7.87 22.71 -14.86
C SER A 150 8.34 21.38 -15.48
N ARG A 151 9.30 21.44 -16.41
CA ARG A 151 9.91 20.23 -16.99
C ARG A 151 10.53 19.35 -15.90
N GLY A 152 11.13 19.96 -14.88
CA GLY A 152 11.75 19.26 -13.75
C GLY A 152 10.75 18.42 -12.96
N VAL A 153 9.58 18.98 -12.62
CA VAL A 153 8.57 18.21 -11.86
C VAL A 153 8.01 17.04 -12.66
N ARG A 154 7.81 17.22 -13.97
CA ARG A 154 7.37 16.11 -14.84
C ARG A 154 8.40 15.01 -14.94
N ALA A 155 9.68 15.36 -15.11
CA ALA A 155 10.77 14.39 -15.10
C ALA A 155 10.84 13.66 -13.75
N PHE A 156 10.71 14.40 -12.64
CA PHE A 156 10.69 13.83 -11.30
C PHE A 156 9.53 12.85 -11.08
N ALA A 157 8.32 13.17 -11.54
CA ALA A 157 7.17 12.26 -11.46
C ALA A 157 7.38 10.98 -12.27
N VAL A 158 8.00 11.09 -13.46
CA VAL A 158 8.38 9.91 -14.26
C VAL A 158 9.41 9.05 -13.53
N VAL A 159 10.43 9.65 -12.93
CA VAL A 159 11.43 8.94 -12.12
C VAL A 159 10.77 8.24 -10.93
N ALA A 160 9.86 8.92 -10.23
CA ALA A 160 9.12 8.33 -9.11
C ALA A 160 8.29 7.10 -9.52
N LEU A 161 7.56 7.18 -10.64
CA LEU A 161 6.79 6.06 -11.15
C LEU A 161 7.67 4.91 -11.63
N GLY A 162 8.77 5.20 -12.32
CA GLY A 162 9.74 4.20 -12.76
C GLY A 162 10.40 3.50 -11.57
N PHE A 163 10.70 4.24 -10.52
CA PHE A 163 11.23 3.70 -9.27
C PHE A 163 10.21 2.82 -8.54
N ALA A 164 8.96 3.26 -8.41
CA ALA A 164 7.88 2.45 -7.83
C ALA A 164 7.62 1.17 -8.63
N PHE A 165 7.72 1.25 -9.95
CA PHE A 165 7.63 0.09 -10.82
C PHE A 165 8.78 -0.88 -10.57
N ALA A 166 10.02 -0.39 -10.58
CA ALA A 166 11.21 -1.20 -10.28
C ALA A 166 11.09 -1.87 -8.91
N TYR A 167 10.68 -1.13 -7.88
CA TYR A 167 10.43 -1.67 -6.55
C TYR A 167 9.37 -2.78 -6.57
N SER A 168 8.25 -2.59 -7.28
CA SER A 168 7.17 -3.60 -7.40
C SER A 168 7.59 -4.89 -8.11
N VAL A 169 8.61 -4.84 -8.96
CA VAL A 169 9.12 -5.98 -9.74
C VAL A 169 10.22 -6.70 -8.98
N LEU A 170 11.15 -5.94 -8.39
CA LEU A 170 12.33 -6.46 -7.71
C LEU A 170 12.02 -6.95 -6.29
N THR A 171 10.90 -6.51 -5.71
CA THR A 171 10.51 -6.89 -4.36
C THR A 171 9.33 -7.87 -4.40
N PRO A 172 9.50 -9.12 -3.93
CA PRO A 172 8.41 -10.08 -3.90
C PRO A 172 7.30 -9.61 -2.96
N PHE A 173 6.05 -9.87 -3.34
CA PHE A 173 4.90 -9.33 -2.60
C PHE A 173 4.66 -9.99 -1.25
N CYS A 174 4.97 -11.28 -1.15
CA CYS A 174 4.81 -12.08 0.05
C CYS A 174 5.81 -11.69 1.16
N VAL A 175 6.98 -11.16 0.82
CA VAL A 175 7.94 -10.68 1.84
C VAL A 175 7.67 -9.26 2.30
N ARG A 176 6.64 -8.62 1.73
CA ARG A 176 6.23 -7.26 2.08
C ARG A 176 4.90 -7.19 2.81
N ALA A 177 4.35 -8.30 3.28
CA ALA A 177 3.19 -8.30 4.17
C ALA A 177 3.11 -9.60 4.98
N ASN A 178 3.12 -9.49 6.31
CA ASN A 178 2.96 -10.66 7.20
C ASN A 178 1.55 -11.27 7.11
N ASP A 179 0.56 -10.47 6.74
CA ASP A 179 -0.84 -10.86 6.55
C ASP A 179 -1.18 -11.25 5.10
N PHE A 180 -0.16 -11.33 4.22
CA PHE A 180 -0.32 -11.68 2.81
C PHE A 180 -1.19 -12.92 2.59
N TRP A 181 -0.95 -13.99 3.37
CA TRP A 181 -1.63 -15.28 3.23
C TRP A 181 -3.13 -15.17 3.43
N GLY A 182 -3.56 -14.47 4.48
CA GLY A 182 -4.96 -14.25 4.75
C GLY A 182 -5.63 -13.46 3.63
N HIS A 183 -4.97 -12.43 3.11
CA HIS A 183 -5.52 -11.66 1.98
C HIS A 183 -5.61 -12.52 0.71
N SER A 184 -4.58 -13.29 0.38
CA SER A 184 -4.57 -14.18 -0.78
C SER A 184 -5.69 -15.22 -0.71
N ALA A 185 -5.82 -15.90 0.43
CA ALA A 185 -6.88 -16.89 0.67
C ALA A 185 -8.27 -16.29 0.46
N TYR A 186 -8.49 -15.05 0.92
CA TYR A 186 -9.75 -14.34 0.66
C TYR A 186 -10.00 -14.12 -0.83
N ILE A 187 -9.03 -13.56 -1.54
CA ILE A 187 -9.20 -13.26 -2.96
C ILE A 187 -9.46 -14.56 -3.75
N GLN A 188 -8.70 -15.63 -3.46
CA GLN A 188 -8.90 -16.95 -4.08
C GLN A 188 -10.28 -17.52 -3.78
N TYR A 189 -10.72 -17.45 -2.52
CA TYR A 189 -12.04 -17.94 -2.11
C TYR A 189 -13.17 -17.24 -2.88
N VAL A 190 -13.14 -15.89 -2.94
CA VAL A 190 -14.15 -15.11 -3.66
C VAL A 190 -14.08 -15.39 -5.15
N ALA A 191 -12.87 -15.52 -5.71
CA ALA A 191 -12.69 -15.87 -7.10
C ALA A 191 -13.27 -17.25 -7.39
N GLN A 192 -13.09 -18.26 -6.55
CA GLN A 192 -13.59 -19.61 -6.82
C GLN A 192 -15.10 -19.72 -6.58
N ASN A 193 -15.60 -19.12 -5.51
CA ASN A 193 -16.95 -19.38 -5.01
C ASN A 193 -17.98 -18.30 -5.35
N TRP A 194 -17.56 -17.12 -5.86
CA TRP A 194 -18.44 -15.96 -6.09
C TRP A 194 -19.31 -15.56 -4.88
N ARG A 195 -18.85 -15.90 -3.67
CA ARG A 195 -19.49 -15.58 -2.40
C ARG A 195 -18.44 -15.12 -1.40
N LEU A 196 -18.88 -14.44 -0.37
CA LEU A 196 -17.99 -14.03 0.71
C LEU A 196 -17.74 -15.21 1.66
N PRO A 197 -16.51 -15.38 2.16
CA PRO A 197 -16.18 -16.35 3.20
C PRO A 197 -16.89 -15.98 4.50
N GLY A 198 -17.07 -16.93 5.41
CA GLY A 198 -17.48 -16.59 6.78
C GLY A 198 -16.43 -15.68 7.44
N VAL A 199 -16.82 -14.74 8.30
CA VAL A 199 -15.93 -13.74 8.92
C VAL A 199 -14.84 -14.38 9.79
N THR A 200 -15.04 -15.63 10.23
CA THR A 200 -14.10 -16.44 11.02
C THR A 200 -13.39 -17.54 10.20
N GLU A 201 -13.67 -17.66 8.89
CA GLU A 201 -13.20 -18.78 8.06
C GLU A 201 -11.69 -18.77 7.84
N PHE A 202 -11.06 -17.60 7.78
CA PHE A 202 -9.60 -17.46 7.72
C PHE A 202 -9.13 -16.14 8.31
N TRP A 203 -7.80 -15.99 8.49
CA TRP A 203 -7.21 -14.84 9.19
C TRP A 203 -7.73 -13.46 8.76
N CYS A 204 -7.93 -13.23 7.45
CA CYS A 204 -8.38 -11.94 6.92
C CYS A 204 -9.86 -11.89 6.51
N SER A 205 -10.67 -12.93 6.75
CA SER A 205 -12.08 -12.96 6.31
C SER A 205 -12.97 -11.93 6.99
N PHE A 206 -12.54 -11.41 8.14
CA PHE A 206 -13.21 -10.34 8.87
C PHE A 206 -13.15 -8.98 8.16
N HIS A 207 -12.36 -8.85 7.09
CA HIS A 207 -12.29 -7.60 6.34
C HIS A 207 -13.49 -7.40 5.39
N PRO A 208 -13.95 -6.14 5.23
CA PRO A 208 -14.96 -5.79 4.25
C PRO A 208 -14.58 -6.16 2.81
N PRO A 209 -15.58 -6.44 1.94
CA PRO A 209 -15.36 -7.27 0.76
C PRO A 209 -14.84 -6.56 -0.49
N VAL A 210 -14.90 -5.22 -0.58
CA VAL A 210 -14.72 -4.52 -1.87
C VAL A 210 -13.37 -4.78 -2.51
N TYR A 211 -12.28 -4.67 -1.74
CA TYR A 211 -10.93 -4.94 -2.26
C TYR A 211 -10.80 -6.38 -2.76
N TYR A 212 -11.33 -7.36 -2.02
CA TYR A 212 -11.24 -8.77 -2.36
C TYR A 212 -12.08 -9.14 -3.57
N ALA A 213 -13.30 -8.60 -3.66
CA ALA A 213 -14.18 -8.79 -4.81
C ALA A 213 -13.57 -8.21 -6.10
N ILE A 214 -13.04 -6.98 -6.03
CA ILE A 214 -12.34 -6.35 -7.15
C ILE A 214 -11.12 -7.17 -7.55
N SER A 215 -10.29 -7.57 -6.57
CA SER A 215 -9.08 -8.36 -6.82
C SER A 215 -9.39 -9.74 -7.39
N ALA A 216 -10.47 -10.39 -6.94
CA ALA A 216 -10.92 -11.69 -7.44
C ALA A 216 -11.41 -11.58 -8.89
N PHE A 217 -12.21 -10.55 -9.18
CA PHE A 217 -12.70 -10.28 -10.53
C PHE A 217 -11.55 -10.05 -11.52
N PHE A 218 -10.63 -9.15 -11.18
CA PHE A 218 -9.46 -8.86 -12.02
C PHE A 218 -8.45 -10.02 -12.05
N GLY A 219 -8.34 -10.79 -10.97
CA GLY A 219 -7.55 -12.02 -10.88
C GLY A 219 -7.98 -13.05 -11.92
N ARG A 220 -9.29 -13.24 -12.10
CA ARG A 220 -9.86 -14.11 -13.17
C ARG A 220 -9.55 -13.61 -14.59
N LEU A 221 -9.21 -12.33 -14.74
CA LEU A 221 -8.76 -11.73 -16.01
C LEU A 221 -7.22 -11.75 -16.17
N GLY A 222 -6.50 -12.40 -15.26
CA GLY A 222 -5.04 -12.49 -15.28
C GLY A 222 -4.30 -11.28 -14.69
N ILE A 223 -5.03 -10.33 -14.06
CA ILE A 223 -4.47 -9.15 -13.39
C ILE A 223 -4.24 -9.49 -11.92
N ARG A 224 -3.00 -9.36 -11.45
CA ARG A 224 -2.65 -9.67 -10.05
C ARG A 224 -3.09 -8.54 -9.11
N PRO A 225 -3.35 -8.83 -7.83
CA PRO A 225 -3.66 -7.78 -6.86
C PRO A 225 -2.56 -6.72 -6.69
N VAL A 226 -1.30 -7.11 -6.85
CA VAL A 226 -0.16 -6.19 -6.89
C VAL A 226 -0.20 -5.20 -8.07
N ASP A 227 -0.83 -5.57 -9.19
CA ASP A 227 -1.01 -4.68 -10.33
C ASP A 227 -2.07 -3.60 -9.99
N LEU A 228 -3.11 -3.98 -9.23
CA LEU A 228 -4.10 -3.05 -8.66
C LEU A 228 -3.46 -2.13 -7.62
N ALA A 229 -2.54 -2.64 -6.79
CA ALA A 229 -1.80 -1.85 -5.82
C ALA A 229 -0.95 -0.76 -6.51
N PHE A 230 -0.23 -1.14 -7.58
CA PHE A 230 0.51 -0.18 -8.40
C PHE A 230 -0.42 0.85 -9.06
N ALA A 231 -1.58 0.42 -9.59
CA ALA A 231 -2.57 1.32 -10.17
C ALA A 231 -3.10 2.34 -9.15
N ALA A 232 -3.41 1.89 -7.93
CA ALA A 232 -3.88 2.74 -6.85
C ALA A 232 -2.83 3.77 -6.43
N TYR A 233 -1.56 3.36 -6.32
CA TYR A 233 -0.44 4.24 -6.04
C TYR A 233 -0.25 5.29 -7.15
N ALA A 234 -0.15 4.87 -8.42
CA ALA A 234 0.02 5.77 -9.55
C ALA A 234 -1.16 6.75 -9.69
N GLY A 235 -2.39 6.26 -9.52
CA GLY A 235 -3.61 7.08 -9.51
C GLY A 235 -3.58 8.12 -8.40
N THR A 236 -3.11 7.76 -7.21
CA THR A 236 -2.95 8.67 -6.07
C THR A 236 -1.98 9.81 -6.44
N LEU A 237 -0.82 9.49 -7.01
CA LEU A 237 0.17 10.50 -7.42
C LEU A 237 -0.36 11.44 -8.51
N VAL A 238 -0.97 10.88 -9.56
CA VAL A 238 -1.53 11.65 -10.68
C VAL A 238 -2.60 12.63 -10.20
N LEU A 239 -3.56 12.14 -9.40
CA LEU A 239 -4.65 12.96 -8.90
C LEU A 239 -4.19 14.00 -7.87
N PHE A 240 -3.24 13.63 -7.00
CA PHE A 240 -2.65 14.55 -6.04
C PHE A 240 -1.95 15.71 -6.76
N TRP A 241 -1.08 15.40 -7.74
CA TRP A 241 -0.40 16.42 -8.54
C TRP A 241 -1.39 17.33 -9.25
N ARG A 242 -2.42 16.76 -9.89
CA ARG A 242 -3.45 17.52 -10.59
C ARG A 242 -4.15 18.53 -9.67
N ARG A 243 -4.41 18.14 -8.41
CA ARG A 243 -5.18 18.97 -7.47
C ARG A 243 -4.35 20.03 -6.77
N TYR A 244 -3.17 19.67 -6.28
CA TYR A 244 -2.42 20.49 -5.31
C TYR A 244 -1.20 21.17 -5.93
N ARG A 245 -0.55 20.54 -6.91
CA ARG A 245 0.59 21.10 -7.67
C ARG A 245 1.80 21.56 -6.82
N ASP A 246 1.90 21.12 -5.57
CA ASP A 246 3.08 21.34 -4.75
C ASP A 246 4.08 20.19 -4.93
N TRP A 247 5.32 20.55 -5.29
CA TRP A 247 6.35 19.56 -5.61
C TRP A 247 6.86 18.81 -4.38
N LEU A 248 6.92 19.45 -3.21
CA LEU A 248 7.47 18.83 -2.00
C LEU A 248 6.49 17.85 -1.39
N GLY A 249 5.21 18.24 -1.29
CA GLY A 249 4.13 17.35 -0.92
C GLY A 249 4.01 16.16 -1.88
N PHE A 250 4.11 16.41 -3.19
CA PHE A 250 4.13 15.34 -4.19
C PHE A 250 5.34 14.41 -4.01
N ALA A 251 6.53 14.96 -3.80
CA ALA A 251 7.75 14.18 -3.58
C ALA A 251 7.69 13.34 -2.32
N MET A 252 7.17 13.91 -1.23
CA MET A 252 6.92 13.16 -0.01
C MET A 252 5.92 12.05 -0.27
N LEU A 253 4.78 12.32 -0.92
CA LEU A 253 3.82 11.26 -1.23
C LEU A 253 4.42 10.15 -2.10
N ALA A 254 5.21 10.49 -3.12
CA ALA A 254 5.83 9.53 -4.01
C ALA A 254 6.86 8.65 -3.29
N PHE A 255 7.75 9.23 -2.50
CA PHE A 255 8.88 8.51 -1.92
C PHE A 255 8.70 8.18 -0.45
N PHE A 256 7.52 8.43 0.14
CA PHE A 256 7.26 8.07 1.52
C PHE A 256 7.31 6.54 1.66
N PRO A 257 8.23 6.00 2.47
CA PRO A 257 8.55 4.57 2.40
C PRO A 257 7.36 3.63 2.56
N VAL A 258 6.53 3.85 3.59
CA VAL A 258 5.32 3.04 3.82
C VAL A 258 4.30 3.13 2.68
N HIS A 259 4.23 4.26 1.96
CA HIS A 259 3.38 4.35 0.77
C HIS A 259 4.00 3.61 -0.42
N LEU A 260 5.31 3.69 -0.60
CA LEU A 260 6.01 2.93 -1.62
C LEU A 260 5.86 1.42 -1.38
N PHE A 261 5.93 0.95 -0.14
CA PHE A 261 5.71 -0.47 0.18
C PHE A 261 4.35 -0.99 -0.29
N CYS A 262 3.32 -0.14 -0.35
CA CYS A 262 2.02 -0.53 -0.87
C CYS A 262 2.08 -1.05 -2.31
N VAL A 263 3.02 -0.59 -3.16
CA VAL A 263 3.06 -0.98 -4.59
C VAL A 263 3.42 -2.45 -4.81
N SER A 264 4.02 -3.09 -3.82
CA SER A 264 4.37 -4.51 -3.85
C SER A 264 3.54 -5.34 -2.88
N ARG A 265 2.50 -4.79 -2.24
CA ARG A 265 1.70 -5.51 -1.23
C ARG A 265 0.43 -6.10 -1.84
N VAL A 266 -0.04 -7.21 -1.27
CA VAL A 266 -1.41 -7.72 -1.45
C VAL A 266 -2.12 -7.53 -0.12
N SER A 267 -2.86 -6.43 -0.01
CA SER A 267 -3.63 -6.06 1.18
C SER A 267 -4.64 -4.97 0.80
N ASN A 268 -5.77 -4.89 1.50
CA ASN A 268 -6.71 -3.77 1.35
C ASN A 268 -6.09 -2.41 1.72
N ASP A 269 -4.95 -2.36 2.41
CA ASP A 269 -4.22 -1.12 2.70
C ASP A 269 -3.76 -0.39 1.44
N VAL A 270 -3.50 -1.10 0.34
CA VAL A 270 -2.89 -0.52 -0.87
C VAL A 270 -3.81 0.47 -1.59
N VAL A 271 -5.12 0.35 -1.41
CA VAL A 271 -6.12 1.25 -2.00
C VAL A 271 -6.49 2.41 -1.08
N MET A 272 -6.13 2.33 0.20
CA MET A 272 -6.49 3.34 1.20
C MET A 272 -5.93 4.73 0.91
N PRO A 273 -4.69 4.91 0.40
CA PRO A 273 -4.19 6.24 0.01
C PRO A 273 -5.06 6.89 -1.08
N LEU A 274 -5.49 6.11 -2.08
CA LEU A 274 -6.35 6.61 -3.15
C LEU A 274 -7.74 7.01 -2.62
N LEU A 275 -8.33 6.17 -1.76
CA LEU A 275 -9.62 6.44 -1.13
C LEU A 275 -9.56 7.64 -0.18
N GLY A 276 -8.46 7.78 0.55
CA GLY A 276 -8.17 8.96 1.35
C GLY A 276 -8.11 10.24 0.50
N LEU A 277 -7.44 10.20 -0.65
CA LEU A 277 -7.41 11.33 -1.58
C LEU A 277 -8.80 11.64 -2.15
N PHE A 278 -9.58 10.62 -2.55
CA PHE A 278 -10.96 10.83 -2.99
C PHE A 278 -11.82 11.44 -1.88
N TYR A 279 -11.62 11.02 -0.63
CA TYR A 279 -12.33 11.59 0.51
C TYR A 279 -11.98 13.08 0.69
N LEU A 280 -10.69 13.46 0.59
CA LEU A 280 -10.28 14.86 0.64
C LEU A 280 -10.92 15.71 -0.47
N LEU A 281 -10.95 15.19 -1.70
CA LEU A 281 -11.55 15.88 -2.84
C LEU A 281 -13.07 16.03 -2.70
N ALA A 282 -13.75 14.98 -2.24
CA ALA A 282 -15.19 14.98 -2.04
C ALA A 282 -15.58 15.90 -0.86
N MET A 283 -14.81 15.88 0.23
CA MET A 283 -14.98 16.78 1.37
C MET A 283 -14.74 18.24 1.01
N ASP A 284 -13.67 18.56 0.26
CA ASP A 284 -13.44 19.94 -0.23
C ASP A 284 -14.62 20.44 -1.08
N ARG A 285 -15.17 19.58 -1.94
CA ARG A 285 -16.37 19.91 -2.71
C ARG A 285 -17.59 20.10 -1.82
N LEU A 286 -17.82 19.22 -0.85
CA LEU A 286 -18.94 19.29 0.09
C LEU A 286 -18.89 20.57 0.94
N VAL A 287 -17.69 20.97 1.38
CA VAL A 287 -17.49 22.20 2.16
C VAL A 287 -17.81 23.46 1.34
N ARG A 288 -17.47 23.47 0.03
CA ARG A 288 -17.73 24.60 -0.87
C ARG A 288 -19.16 24.64 -1.40
N GLU A 289 -19.73 23.48 -1.68
CA GLU A 289 -21.02 23.32 -2.36
C GLU A 289 -22.00 22.43 -1.57
N PRO A 290 -22.32 22.71 -0.29
CA PRO A 290 -23.13 21.81 0.55
C PRO A 290 -24.56 21.61 0.04
N ARG A 291 -25.09 22.55 -0.77
CA ARG A 291 -26.41 22.44 -1.41
C ARG A 291 -26.40 21.56 -2.67
N ASN A 292 -25.23 21.21 -3.20
CA ASN A 292 -25.10 20.44 -4.43
C ASN A 292 -25.22 18.93 -4.14
N TRP A 293 -26.27 18.30 -4.68
CA TRP A 293 -26.49 16.85 -4.56
C TRP A 293 -25.32 16.02 -5.07
N ARG A 294 -24.59 16.47 -6.10
CA ARG A 294 -23.42 15.74 -6.59
C ARG A 294 -22.28 15.70 -5.57
N ALA A 295 -22.11 16.77 -4.78
CA ALA A 295 -21.11 16.80 -3.72
C ALA A 295 -21.49 15.83 -2.59
N VAL A 296 -22.77 15.85 -2.17
CA VAL A 296 -23.31 14.96 -1.13
C VAL A 296 -23.21 13.50 -1.52
N LEU A 297 -23.73 13.14 -2.71
CA LEU A 297 -23.71 11.75 -3.19
C LEU A 297 -22.29 11.28 -3.48
N GLY A 298 -21.43 12.15 -4.01
CA GLY A 298 -20.01 11.83 -4.22
C GLY A 298 -19.28 11.51 -2.91
N THR A 299 -19.47 12.33 -1.87
CA THR A 299 -18.89 12.06 -0.55
C THR A 299 -19.46 10.79 0.07
N SER A 300 -20.78 10.57 -0.03
CA SER A 300 -21.42 9.35 0.47
C SER A 300 -20.89 8.09 -0.23
N ALA A 301 -20.72 8.13 -1.55
CA ALA A 301 -20.17 7.01 -2.32
C ALA A 301 -18.73 6.70 -1.92
N VAL A 302 -17.88 7.71 -1.76
CA VAL A 302 -16.49 7.52 -1.30
C VAL A 302 -16.45 6.91 0.11
N MET A 303 -17.30 7.39 1.03
CA MET A 303 -17.42 6.84 2.38
C MET A 303 -17.84 5.37 2.36
N LEU A 304 -18.87 5.03 1.59
CA LEU A 304 -19.35 3.67 1.44
C LEU A 304 -18.26 2.75 0.91
N VAL A 305 -17.59 3.13 -0.18
CA VAL A 305 -16.52 2.32 -0.78
C VAL A 305 -15.34 2.17 0.18
N ALA A 306 -14.98 3.22 0.92
CA ALA A 306 -13.88 3.18 1.88
C ALA A 306 -14.17 2.22 3.05
N VAL A 307 -15.33 2.34 3.70
CA VAL A 307 -15.72 1.45 4.80
C VAL A 307 -15.93 0.02 4.31
N ALA A 308 -16.46 -0.16 3.09
CA ALA A 308 -16.61 -1.47 2.47
C ALA A 308 -15.29 -2.08 1.95
N THR A 309 -14.19 -1.33 2.01
CA THR A 309 -12.82 -1.79 1.73
C THR A 309 -12.06 -2.13 3.01
N LYS A 310 -12.14 -1.26 4.02
CA LYS A 310 -11.48 -1.46 5.32
C LYS A 310 -12.22 -0.70 6.43
N LEU A 311 -12.49 -1.38 7.55
CA LEU A 311 -13.19 -0.77 8.69
C LEU A 311 -12.41 0.39 9.33
N SER A 312 -11.09 0.50 9.12
CA SER A 312 -10.33 1.67 9.57
C SER A 312 -10.77 2.97 8.88
N ALA A 313 -11.51 2.92 7.77
CA ALA A 313 -12.17 4.08 7.17
C ALA A 313 -13.31 4.67 8.02
N LEU A 314 -13.72 4.00 9.11
CA LEU A 314 -14.61 4.61 10.11
C LEU A 314 -14.00 5.89 10.71
N SER A 315 -12.68 6.02 10.66
CA SER A 315 -11.98 7.27 10.98
C SER A 315 -12.41 8.48 10.13
N PHE A 316 -13.07 8.28 8.99
CA PHE A 316 -13.53 9.40 8.16
C PHE A 316 -14.80 10.05 8.75
N VAL A 317 -15.58 9.29 9.55
CA VAL A 317 -16.89 9.71 10.05
C VAL A 317 -16.81 10.96 10.94
N PRO A 318 -15.90 11.09 11.93
CA PRO A 318 -15.86 12.27 12.79
C PRO A 318 -15.64 13.59 12.02
N GLY A 319 -14.69 13.59 11.08
CA GLY A 319 -14.43 14.77 10.23
C GLY A 319 -15.61 15.12 9.33
N LEU A 320 -16.27 14.11 8.75
CA LEU A 320 -17.48 14.30 7.93
C LEU A 320 -18.65 14.83 8.77
N LEU A 321 -18.88 14.25 9.94
CA LEU A 321 -19.93 14.64 10.87
C LEU A 321 -19.73 16.08 11.35
N PHE A 322 -18.49 16.46 11.67
CA PHE A 322 -18.15 17.83 12.03
C PHE A 322 -18.53 18.83 10.92
N VAL A 323 -18.17 18.55 9.66
CA VAL A 323 -18.56 19.38 8.51
C VAL A 323 -20.07 19.41 8.32
N ALA A 324 -20.73 18.24 8.39
CA ALA A 324 -22.16 18.13 8.19
C ALA A 324 -22.96 18.88 9.26
N ILE A 325 -22.54 18.81 10.53
CA ILE A 325 -23.15 19.56 11.64
C ILE A 325 -22.98 21.07 11.41
N ARG A 326 -21.77 21.53 11.08
CA ARG A 326 -21.52 22.95 10.81
C ARG A 326 -22.32 23.47 9.62
N ARG A 327 -22.54 22.62 8.62
CA ARG A 327 -23.29 22.95 7.39
C ARG A 327 -24.75 22.47 7.42
N ARG A 328 -25.29 22.09 8.59
CA ARG A 328 -26.62 21.44 8.69
C ARG A 328 -27.75 22.26 8.07
N ARG A 329 -27.70 23.59 8.23
CA ARG A 329 -28.70 24.51 7.66
C ARG A 329 -28.62 24.57 6.13
N GLU A 330 -27.43 24.43 5.56
CA GLU A 330 -27.20 24.48 4.12
C GLU A 330 -27.51 23.13 3.45
N LEU A 331 -27.18 22.02 4.12
CA LEU A 331 -27.51 20.68 3.67
C LEU A 331 -29.02 20.45 3.66
N GLY A 332 -29.71 20.82 4.75
CA GLY A 332 -31.08 20.38 5.00
C GLY A 332 -31.16 18.89 5.31
N ILE A 333 -32.31 18.43 5.83
CA ILE A 333 -32.47 17.07 6.33
C ILE A 333 -32.26 16.00 5.26
N GLY A 334 -32.79 16.19 4.04
CA GLY A 334 -32.69 15.20 2.96
C GLY A 334 -31.25 14.93 2.52
N ARG A 335 -30.43 15.98 2.37
CA ARG A 335 -29.00 15.81 2.02
C ARG A 335 -28.20 15.24 3.19
N PHE A 336 -28.53 15.65 4.42
CA PHE A 336 -27.91 15.08 5.61
C PHE A 336 -28.16 13.58 5.68
N VAL A 337 -29.40 13.13 5.51
CA VAL A 337 -29.74 11.70 5.46
C VAL A 337 -29.03 11.01 4.29
N ALA A 338 -29.10 11.56 3.08
CA ALA A 338 -28.45 10.94 1.92
C ALA A 338 -26.93 10.83 2.04
N LEU A 339 -26.28 11.73 2.79
CA LEU A 339 -24.85 11.66 3.07
C LEU A 339 -24.49 10.41 3.87
N PHE A 340 -25.32 10.08 4.87
CA PHE A 340 -25.02 9.05 5.87
C PHE A 340 -25.77 7.72 5.66
N LEU A 341 -26.87 7.72 4.92
CA LEU A 341 -27.71 6.52 4.78
C LEU A 341 -26.98 5.34 4.10
N PRO A 342 -26.29 5.51 2.95
CA PRO A 342 -25.67 4.37 2.27
C PRO A 342 -24.60 3.66 3.09
N PHE A 343 -23.67 4.42 3.71
CA PHE A 343 -22.64 3.82 4.56
C PHE A 343 -23.25 3.25 5.85
N GLY A 344 -24.28 3.88 6.42
CA GLY A 344 -24.96 3.41 7.62
C GLY A 344 -25.66 2.06 7.38
N LEU A 345 -26.36 1.91 6.25
CA LEU A 345 -26.98 0.64 5.86
C LEU A 345 -25.94 -0.46 5.64
N PHE A 346 -24.84 -0.15 4.96
CA PHE A 346 -23.74 -1.10 4.79
C PHE A 346 -23.14 -1.53 6.13
N LEU A 347 -22.86 -0.58 7.02
CA LEU A 347 -22.27 -0.86 8.33
C LEU A 347 -23.19 -1.73 9.18
N LEU A 348 -24.49 -1.44 9.20
CA LEU A 348 -25.48 -2.26 9.91
C LEU A 348 -25.55 -3.69 9.35
N ALA A 349 -25.55 -3.84 8.02
CA ALA A 349 -25.54 -5.15 7.39
C ALA A 349 -24.25 -5.93 7.71
N TRP A 350 -23.10 -5.25 7.71
CA TRP A 350 -21.80 -5.85 8.05
C TRP A 350 -21.71 -6.24 9.53
N MET A 351 -22.21 -5.40 10.43
CA MET A 351 -22.27 -5.68 11.87
C MET A 351 -23.20 -6.85 12.17
N PHE A 352 -24.39 -6.88 11.55
CA PHE A 352 -25.33 -7.99 11.69
C PHE A 352 -24.69 -9.31 11.23
N ARG A 353 -24.04 -9.29 10.08
CA ARG A 353 -23.29 -10.44 9.57
C ARG A 353 -22.21 -10.89 10.57
N SER A 354 -21.35 -9.96 10.99
CA SER A 354 -20.25 -10.25 11.91
C SER A 354 -20.78 -10.87 13.21
N TRP A 355 -21.84 -10.30 13.76
CA TRP A 355 -22.48 -10.82 14.98
C TRP A 355 -23.09 -12.20 14.76
N SER A 356 -23.79 -12.43 13.64
CA SER A 356 -24.42 -13.72 13.34
C SER A 356 -23.42 -14.86 13.19
N GLU A 357 -22.20 -14.56 12.74
CA GLU A 357 -21.18 -15.57 12.45
C GLU A 357 -20.14 -15.74 13.57
N SER A 358 -19.92 -14.71 14.40
CA SER A 358 -18.87 -14.70 15.45
C SER A 358 -19.34 -14.32 16.85
N GLY A 359 -20.55 -13.76 16.99
CA GLY A 359 -21.03 -13.15 18.23
C GLY A 359 -20.51 -11.73 18.50
N ASP A 360 -19.62 -11.19 17.66
CA ASP A 360 -19.06 -9.84 17.79
C ASP A 360 -19.50 -8.93 16.62
N LEU A 361 -20.00 -7.74 16.94
CA LEU A 361 -20.41 -6.73 15.96
C LEU A 361 -19.24 -6.22 15.12
N PHE A 362 -18.04 -6.21 15.68
CA PHE A 362 -16.81 -5.75 15.04
C PHE A 362 -15.72 -6.81 15.16
N TYR A 363 -16.07 -8.05 14.81
CA TYR A 363 -15.12 -9.15 14.82
C TYR A 363 -13.80 -8.77 14.15
N MET A 364 -12.73 -8.96 14.89
CA MET A 364 -11.35 -8.87 14.44
C MET A 364 -10.68 -10.17 14.85
N ALA A 365 -9.72 -10.64 14.06
CA ALA A 365 -8.95 -11.85 14.36
C ALA A 365 -7.98 -11.69 15.55
N ILE A 366 -8.31 -10.84 16.53
CA ILE A 366 -7.56 -10.65 17.78
C ILE A 366 -7.31 -11.96 18.52
N PRO A 367 -8.25 -12.92 18.61
CA PRO A 367 -7.98 -14.19 19.29
C PRO A 367 -6.79 -14.98 18.72
N GLY A 368 -6.41 -14.76 17.46
CA GLY A 368 -5.20 -15.38 16.90
C GLY A 368 -3.94 -14.52 17.01
N LEU A 369 -4.00 -13.35 17.64
CA LEU A 369 -2.81 -12.62 18.08
C LEU A 369 -2.34 -13.21 19.42
N GLY A 370 -1.16 -13.83 19.42
CA GLY A 370 -0.57 -14.36 20.65
C GLY A 370 -0.16 -13.26 21.65
N GLU A 371 -0.14 -13.60 22.94
CA GLU A 371 0.23 -12.69 24.04
C GLU A 371 1.62 -12.06 23.86
N GLN A 372 2.53 -12.72 23.13
CA GLN A 372 3.84 -12.16 22.82
C GLN A 372 3.78 -10.85 22.01
N MET A 373 2.71 -10.60 21.26
CA MET A 373 2.49 -9.35 20.51
C MET A 373 1.80 -8.26 21.33
N ARG A 374 1.37 -8.58 22.56
CA ARG A 374 0.74 -7.61 23.45
C ARG A 374 1.75 -6.58 23.93
N VAL A 375 1.32 -5.33 24.01
CA VAL A 375 2.15 -4.19 24.43
C VAL A 375 1.56 -3.53 25.68
N PRO A 376 2.35 -2.72 26.41
CA PRO A 376 1.83 -1.94 27.53
C PRO A 376 0.68 -1.02 27.09
N ASN A 377 -0.30 -0.78 27.96
CA ASN A 377 -1.45 0.09 27.66
C ASN A 377 -1.60 1.19 28.73
N GLY A 378 -0.61 2.07 28.81
CA GLY A 378 -0.57 3.17 29.79
C GLY A 378 0.00 4.46 29.22
N TRP A 379 -0.05 5.57 29.97
CA TRP A 379 0.41 6.89 29.49
C TRP A 379 1.84 6.89 28.92
N GLY A 380 2.76 6.16 29.57
CA GLY A 380 4.13 6.00 29.07
C GLY A 380 4.19 5.36 27.68
N HIS A 381 3.28 4.44 27.35
CA HIS A 381 3.22 3.80 26.03
C HIS A 381 2.83 4.78 24.91
N PHE A 382 1.86 5.66 25.17
CA PHE A 382 1.31 6.57 24.16
C PHE A 382 2.12 7.85 23.99
N PHE A 383 2.72 8.34 25.08
CA PHE A 383 3.40 9.64 25.11
C PHE A 383 4.90 9.55 25.40
N GLY A 384 5.39 8.37 25.75
CA GLY A 384 6.82 8.12 25.96
C GLY A 384 7.60 8.12 24.64
N PHE A 385 8.88 8.45 24.76
CA PHE A 385 9.84 8.37 23.67
C PHE A 385 11.24 8.08 24.25
N SER A 386 11.84 6.98 23.78
CA SER A 386 13.13 6.41 24.10
C SER A 386 14.05 6.61 22.89
N PRO A 387 14.91 7.65 22.88
CA PRO A 387 15.84 7.87 21.79
C PRO A 387 16.78 6.68 21.57
N THR A 388 17.15 5.98 22.63
CA THR A 388 18.04 4.82 22.55
C THR A 388 17.39 3.67 21.77
N SER A 389 16.12 3.38 22.04
CA SER A 389 15.33 2.40 21.28
C SER A 389 15.13 2.86 19.84
N PHE A 390 14.67 4.11 19.67
CA PHE A 390 14.37 4.69 18.35
C PHE A 390 15.56 4.72 17.40
N PHE A 391 16.77 4.92 17.91
CA PHE A 391 17.97 4.97 17.08
C PHE A 391 18.79 3.68 17.09
N GLY A 392 18.68 2.87 18.14
CA GLY A 392 19.47 1.65 18.33
C GLY A 392 18.88 0.41 17.66
N GLU A 393 17.55 0.32 17.55
CA GLU A 393 16.90 -0.87 16.95
C GLU A 393 16.71 -0.72 15.45
N SER A 394 17.15 -1.71 14.68
CA SER A 394 17.07 -1.70 13.21
C SER A 394 15.73 -2.17 12.65
N VAL A 395 14.77 -2.65 13.48
CA VAL A 395 13.55 -3.32 13.01
C VAL A 395 12.34 -2.92 13.87
N ALA A 396 11.22 -2.55 13.25
CA ALA A 396 9.93 -2.46 13.96
C ALA A 396 9.31 -3.86 14.00
N ASP A 397 9.79 -4.68 14.91
CA ASP A 397 9.37 -6.08 15.04
C ASP A 397 8.09 -6.16 15.87
N ASN A 398 7.05 -6.80 15.33
CA ASN A 398 5.80 -7.00 16.07
C ASN A 398 5.98 -7.96 17.25
N TRP A 399 6.90 -8.92 17.16
CA TRP A 399 7.05 -10.01 18.13
C TRP A 399 8.07 -9.71 19.22
N ALA A 400 9.01 -8.79 18.98
CA ALA A 400 10.11 -8.50 19.90
C ALA A 400 10.57 -7.03 19.84
N GLY A 401 11.56 -6.67 20.67
CA GLY A 401 12.17 -5.33 20.68
C GLY A 401 11.47 -4.33 21.58
N SER A 402 12.16 -3.24 21.87
CA SER A 402 11.67 -2.16 22.74
C SER A 402 10.93 -1.06 21.99
N LEU A 403 11.10 -0.95 20.66
CA LEU A 403 10.36 0.03 19.84
C LEU A 403 8.84 -0.07 20.01
N ARG A 404 8.30 -1.28 20.12
CA ARG A 404 6.85 -1.53 20.29
C ARG A 404 6.31 -1.12 21.65
N HIS A 405 7.18 -0.78 22.60
CA HIS A 405 6.77 -0.28 23.91
C HIS A 405 6.33 1.18 23.87
N HIS A 406 6.55 1.89 22.75
CA HIS A 406 6.09 3.27 22.57
C HIS A 406 5.45 3.46 21.19
N VAL A 407 4.17 3.83 21.18
CA VAL A 407 3.37 3.95 19.94
C VAL A 407 4.04 4.85 18.91
N LEU A 408 4.58 6.00 19.35
CA LEU A 408 5.19 6.97 18.45
C LEU A 408 6.49 6.45 17.81
N GLU A 409 7.31 5.73 18.56
CA GLU A 409 8.56 5.14 18.04
C GLU A 409 8.28 4.06 17.01
N PHE A 410 7.34 3.16 17.33
CA PHE A 410 6.94 2.09 16.45
C PHE A 410 6.31 2.65 15.17
N PHE A 411 5.42 3.63 15.29
CA PHE A 411 4.79 4.31 14.16
C PHE A 411 5.83 4.99 13.25
N LEU A 412 6.72 5.82 13.81
CA LEU A 412 7.73 6.52 13.01
C LEU A 412 8.70 5.55 12.34
N THR A 413 9.08 4.49 13.05
CA THR A 413 10.00 3.47 12.52
C THR A 413 9.33 2.66 11.41
N SER A 414 8.14 2.14 11.63
CA SER A 414 7.38 1.40 10.62
C SER A 414 7.02 2.27 9.41
N SER A 415 6.90 3.60 9.57
CA SER A 415 6.68 4.52 8.45
C SER A 415 7.85 4.57 7.45
N LEU A 416 9.07 4.26 7.91
CA LEU A 416 10.29 4.26 7.10
C LEU A 416 10.65 2.90 6.54
N GLN A 417 10.37 1.84 7.30
CA GLN A 417 10.93 0.53 6.99
C GLN A 417 9.89 -0.60 6.98
N GLY A 418 8.65 -0.30 7.39
CA GLY A 418 7.60 -1.28 7.60
C GLY A 418 7.94 -2.22 8.76
N GLU A 419 7.42 -3.43 8.69
CA GLU A 419 7.68 -4.52 9.64
C GLU A 419 8.90 -5.36 9.21
N PHE A 420 9.78 -4.82 8.36
CA PHE A 420 10.83 -5.60 7.67
C PHE A 420 12.21 -5.41 8.27
N ARG A 421 12.98 -6.50 8.25
CA ARG A 421 14.40 -6.50 8.59
C ARG A 421 15.23 -6.15 7.36
N TYR A 422 16.25 -5.33 7.58
CA TYR A 422 17.19 -4.92 6.54
C TYR A 422 18.62 -5.30 6.95
N PRO A 423 19.53 -5.49 5.98
CA PRO A 423 20.93 -5.73 6.26
C PRO A 423 21.54 -4.62 7.14
N SER A 424 22.50 -4.97 7.99
CA SER A 424 23.18 -4.02 8.88
C SER A 424 23.87 -2.88 8.14
N SER A 425 24.25 -3.07 6.87
CA SER A 425 24.76 -2.02 5.99
C SER A 425 23.79 -0.86 5.79
N LEU A 426 22.49 -1.07 5.99
CA LEU A 426 21.45 -0.05 5.88
C LEU A 426 21.11 0.64 7.22
N ALA A 427 21.75 0.24 8.33
CA ALA A 427 21.47 0.80 9.65
C ALA A 427 21.80 2.30 9.75
N LEU A 428 22.94 2.74 9.20
CA LEU A 428 23.33 4.16 9.22
C LEU A 428 22.40 5.04 8.36
N PRO A 429 22.10 4.69 7.08
CA PRO A 429 21.09 5.42 6.31
C PRO A 429 19.75 5.54 7.02
N LEU A 430 19.29 4.46 7.66
CA LEU A 430 18.03 4.45 8.41
C LEU A 430 18.09 5.36 9.65
N PHE A 431 19.18 5.33 10.41
CA PHE A 431 19.42 6.24 11.54
C PHE A 431 19.32 7.70 11.09
N VAL A 432 19.97 8.05 9.97
CA VAL A 432 19.94 9.40 9.41
C VAL A 432 18.53 9.77 8.93
N ALA A 433 17.83 8.85 8.25
CA ALA A 433 16.47 9.06 7.79
C ALA A 433 15.50 9.35 8.95
N ARG A 434 15.61 8.59 10.05
CA ARG A 434 14.84 8.79 11.29
C ARG A 434 15.08 10.16 11.91
N GLY A 435 16.34 10.60 11.99
CA GLY A 435 16.69 11.93 12.49
C GLY A 435 16.09 13.04 11.64
N ILE A 436 16.21 12.95 10.31
CA ILE A 436 15.63 13.94 9.39
C ILE A 436 14.10 13.94 9.49
N LEU A 437 13.48 12.76 9.56
CA LEU A 437 12.04 12.60 9.69
C LEU A 437 11.50 13.38 10.92
N LEU A 438 12.13 13.19 12.08
CA LEU A 438 11.76 13.88 13.32
C LEU A 438 11.86 15.40 13.17
N VAL A 439 12.98 15.91 12.64
CA VAL A 439 13.18 17.35 12.42
C VAL A 439 12.15 17.90 11.44
N PHE A 440 11.92 17.19 10.34
CA PHE A 440 11.01 17.59 9.27
C PHE A 440 9.55 17.64 9.75
N PHE A 441 9.07 16.60 10.43
CA PHE A 441 7.72 16.56 11.00
C PHE A 441 7.56 17.53 12.17
N GLY A 442 8.55 17.63 13.06
CA GLY A 442 8.52 18.58 14.17
C GLY A 442 8.39 20.03 13.67
N PHE A 443 9.14 20.40 12.65
CA PHE A 443 9.04 21.73 12.04
C PHE A 443 7.68 21.97 11.36
N THR A 444 7.15 20.95 10.68
CA THR A 444 5.81 20.98 10.07
C THR A 444 4.75 21.22 11.14
N LEU A 445 4.78 20.45 12.24
CA LEU A 445 3.83 20.56 13.35
C LEU A 445 3.89 21.93 14.03
N VAL A 446 5.08 22.42 14.40
CA VAL A 446 5.25 23.74 15.02
C VAL A 446 4.61 24.84 14.14
N ARG A 447 4.78 24.75 12.82
CA ARG A 447 4.21 25.75 11.90
C ARG A 447 2.71 25.65 11.76
N VAL A 448 2.19 24.43 11.76
CA VAL A 448 0.75 24.15 11.77
C VAL A 448 0.11 24.76 13.02
N PHE A 449 0.68 24.52 14.21
CA PHE A 449 0.15 25.04 15.47
C PHE A 449 0.30 26.56 15.63
N ARG A 450 1.31 27.19 15.02
CA ARG A 450 1.47 28.65 15.04
C ARG A 450 0.46 29.40 14.16
N LYS A 451 -0.19 28.73 13.21
CA LYS A 451 -1.20 29.37 12.35
C LYS A 451 -2.46 29.62 13.18
N ARG A 452 -3.01 30.85 13.13
CA ARG A 452 -4.23 31.21 13.88
C ARG A 452 -5.38 30.25 13.55
N ALA A 453 -6.16 29.90 14.58
CA ALA A 453 -7.14 28.82 14.61
C ALA A 453 -8.41 28.99 13.75
N GLY A 454 -8.36 29.76 12.66
CA GLY A 454 -9.50 29.97 11.76
C GLY A 454 -9.73 28.78 10.81
N GLU A 455 -9.90 29.09 9.52
CA GLU A 455 -10.27 28.16 8.44
C GLU A 455 -9.36 26.92 8.30
N PHE A 456 -8.16 26.96 8.87
CA PHE A 456 -7.22 25.84 8.85
C PHE A 456 -7.79 24.58 9.54
N TRP A 457 -8.41 24.71 10.71
CA TRP A 457 -8.95 23.56 11.45
C TRP A 457 -10.22 22.99 10.82
N THR A 458 -10.82 23.71 9.88
CA THR A 458 -11.95 23.20 9.06
C THR A 458 -11.49 22.57 7.75
N ASN A 459 -10.18 22.55 7.47
CA ASN A 459 -9.67 21.95 6.25
C ASN A 459 -9.87 20.42 6.27
N PRO A 460 -10.40 19.81 5.19
CA PRO A 460 -10.60 18.36 5.11
C PRO A 460 -9.37 17.52 5.44
N ALA A 461 -8.17 17.96 5.07
CA ALA A 461 -6.93 17.23 5.36
C ALA A 461 -6.60 17.22 6.85
N VAL A 462 -6.81 18.35 7.54
CA VAL A 462 -6.59 18.46 9.00
C VAL A 462 -7.64 17.62 9.74
N LEU A 463 -8.90 17.67 9.31
CA LEU A 463 -9.97 16.86 9.89
C LEU A 463 -9.72 15.36 9.70
N LEU A 464 -9.25 14.94 8.52
CA LEU A 464 -8.89 13.54 8.25
C LEU A 464 -7.73 13.10 9.14
N LEU A 465 -6.66 13.90 9.24
CA LEU A 465 -5.52 13.60 10.11
C LEU A 465 -5.96 13.47 11.57
N ALA A 466 -6.70 14.45 12.10
CA ALA A 466 -7.15 14.42 13.48
C ALA A 466 -8.05 13.22 13.78
N SER A 467 -8.97 12.89 12.86
CA SER A 467 -9.89 11.77 13.03
C SER A 467 -9.17 10.42 12.91
N GLN A 468 -8.18 10.29 12.02
CA GLN A 468 -7.33 9.10 11.95
C GLN A 468 -6.48 8.94 13.20
N THR A 469 -5.86 10.01 13.70
CA THR A 469 -5.08 9.96 14.95
C THR A 469 -5.96 9.48 16.10
N ALA A 470 -7.17 10.03 16.24
CA ALA A 470 -8.11 9.62 17.27
C ALA A 470 -8.52 8.14 17.13
N PHE A 471 -8.84 7.70 15.91
CA PHE A 471 -9.19 6.31 15.62
C PHE A 471 -8.02 5.37 15.94
N TYR A 472 -6.81 5.72 15.50
CA TYR A 472 -5.60 4.94 15.75
C TYR A 472 -5.28 4.82 17.24
N LEU A 473 -5.37 5.91 18.00
CA LEU A 473 -5.19 5.88 19.46
C LEU A 473 -6.28 5.03 20.12
N PHE A 474 -7.54 5.17 19.70
CA PHE A 474 -8.64 4.35 20.19
C PHE A 474 -8.37 2.85 19.95
N THR A 475 -7.98 2.47 18.74
CA THR A 475 -7.65 1.07 18.43
C THR A 475 -6.51 0.55 19.30
N ASN A 476 -5.45 1.33 19.52
CA ASN A 476 -4.34 0.90 20.38
C ASN A 476 -4.71 0.80 21.86
N VAL A 477 -5.63 1.65 22.35
CA VAL A 477 -6.16 1.55 23.72
C VAL A 477 -7.06 0.32 23.87
N SER A 478 -7.94 0.07 22.90
CA SER A 478 -8.87 -1.06 22.94
C SER A 478 -8.20 -2.40 22.67
N HIS A 479 -7.18 -2.40 21.81
CA HIS A 479 -6.46 -3.58 21.34
C HIS A 479 -4.94 -3.33 21.40
N PRO A 480 -4.33 -3.46 22.59
CA PRO A 480 -2.93 -3.12 22.80
C PRO A 480 -2.01 -4.23 22.26
N PHE A 481 -1.98 -4.40 20.94
CA PHE A 481 -1.09 -5.30 20.23
C PHE A 481 -0.22 -4.50 19.26
N SER A 482 1.06 -4.84 19.17
CA SER A 482 2.04 -4.17 18.31
C SER A 482 1.62 -4.03 16.83
N PRO A 483 0.91 -4.98 16.18
CA PRO A 483 0.54 -4.79 14.78
C PRO A 483 -0.38 -3.58 14.57
N PHE A 484 -1.21 -3.21 15.56
CA PHE A 484 -2.09 -2.03 15.46
C PHE A 484 -1.33 -0.70 15.57
N GLN A 485 -0.02 -0.73 15.88
CA GLN A 485 0.84 0.45 15.90
C GLN A 485 1.45 0.76 14.53
N ASP A 486 1.37 -0.15 13.56
CA ASP A 486 2.04 0.00 12.26
C ASP A 486 1.52 1.21 11.46
N ALA A 487 2.43 1.94 10.81
CA ALA A 487 2.11 3.11 10.01
C ALA A 487 1.17 2.82 8.81
N ARG A 488 1.03 1.57 8.37
CA ARG A 488 0.08 1.19 7.31
C ARG A 488 -1.37 1.46 7.69
N TYR A 489 -1.70 1.43 8.98
CA TYR A 489 -3.05 1.80 9.45
C TYR A 489 -3.35 3.28 9.24
N TRP A 490 -2.36 4.09 8.87
CA TRP A 490 -2.50 5.49 8.47
C TRP A 490 -2.53 5.71 6.96
N ALA A 491 -2.57 4.66 6.14
CA ALA A 491 -2.44 4.77 4.68
C ALA A 491 -3.41 5.77 4.04
N ALA A 492 -4.65 5.85 4.53
CA ALA A 492 -5.64 6.84 4.07
C ALA A 492 -5.22 8.30 4.27
N THR A 493 -4.31 8.58 5.21
CA THR A 493 -3.87 9.94 5.52
C THR A 493 -2.64 10.38 4.76
N PHE A 494 -1.95 9.50 4.05
CA PHE A 494 -0.72 9.88 3.33
C PHE A 494 -0.93 11.08 2.38
N PRO A 495 -2.04 11.18 1.62
CA PRO A 495 -2.32 12.40 0.84
C PRO A 495 -2.55 13.64 1.70
N ALA A 496 -3.14 13.51 2.90
CA ALA A 496 -3.35 14.63 3.82
C ALA A 496 -2.02 15.11 4.44
N ILE A 497 -1.12 14.18 4.79
CA ILE A 497 0.24 14.48 5.24
C ILE A 497 1.00 15.22 4.14
N ALA A 498 0.97 14.69 2.91
CA ALA A 498 1.60 15.29 1.74
C ALA A 498 1.05 16.71 1.47
N TRP A 499 -0.27 16.88 1.53
CA TRP A 499 -0.90 18.19 1.41
C TRP A 499 -0.42 19.15 2.49
N LEU A 500 -0.35 18.70 3.74
CA LEU A 500 0.07 19.52 4.88
C LEU A 500 1.50 20.02 4.71
N ILE A 501 2.41 19.14 4.30
CA ILE A 501 3.81 19.46 3.99
C ILE A 501 3.88 20.50 2.88
N GLY A 502 3.15 20.28 1.78
CA GLY A 502 3.13 21.21 0.66
C GLY A 502 2.54 22.58 1.03
N HIS A 503 1.44 22.58 1.79
CA HIS A 503 0.83 23.80 2.30
C HIS A 503 1.78 24.58 3.21
N VAL A 504 2.51 23.90 4.11
CA VAL A 504 3.52 24.54 4.95
C VAL A 504 4.65 25.10 4.08
N HIS A 505 5.13 24.35 3.09
CA HIS A 505 6.14 24.77 2.13
C HIS A 505 5.77 26.04 1.36
N GLU A 506 4.56 26.10 0.78
CA GLU A 506 4.08 27.26 0.02
C GLU A 506 3.89 28.51 0.90
N ASN A 507 3.37 28.32 2.12
CA ASN A 507 3.12 29.42 3.05
C ASN A 507 4.40 30.01 3.68
N PHE A 508 5.59 29.42 3.45
CA PHE A 508 6.86 30.09 3.80
C PHE A 508 7.20 31.28 2.89
N GLY A 509 6.37 31.62 1.90
CA GLY A 509 6.66 32.60 0.85
C GLY A 509 7.23 33.96 1.30
N ALA A 510 6.97 34.41 2.52
CA ALA A 510 7.55 35.65 3.07
C ALA A 510 8.98 35.49 3.62
N ASN A 511 9.43 34.27 3.95
CA ASN A 511 10.71 34.02 4.60
C ASN A 511 11.53 32.97 3.82
N ARG A 512 12.20 33.46 2.76
CA ARG A 512 12.99 32.64 1.82
C ARG A 512 14.01 31.70 2.50
N PRO A 513 14.77 32.12 3.53
CA PRO A 513 15.68 31.23 4.25
C PRO A 513 15.00 29.98 4.80
N PHE A 514 13.83 30.11 5.43
CA PHE A 514 13.12 28.95 5.98
C PHE A 514 12.56 28.05 4.90
N ARG A 515 12.04 28.63 3.81
CA ARG A 515 11.57 27.83 2.67
C ARG A 515 12.71 26.99 2.08
N PHE A 516 13.89 27.60 1.93
CA PHE A 516 15.09 26.92 1.46
C PHE A 516 15.51 25.80 2.43
N ALA A 517 15.62 26.09 3.73
CA ALA A 517 15.98 25.09 4.74
C ALA A 517 14.99 23.91 4.77
N TYR A 518 13.68 24.19 4.69
CA TYR A 518 12.65 23.14 4.65
C TYR A 518 12.73 22.30 3.37
N SER A 519 12.98 22.95 2.22
CA SER A 519 13.19 22.25 0.94
C SER A 519 14.46 21.41 0.97
N ALA A 520 15.53 21.90 1.58
CA ALA A 520 16.80 21.20 1.72
C ALA A 520 16.65 19.97 2.65
N LEU A 521 15.93 20.10 3.77
CA LEU A 521 15.59 18.96 4.64
C LEU A 521 14.76 17.91 3.89
N GLY A 522 13.77 18.35 3.11
CA GLY A 522 12.98 17.46 2.26
C GLY A 522 13.83 16.75 1.21
N ALA A 523 14.69 17.47 0.50
CA ALA A 523 15.60 16.90 -0.50
C ALA A 523 16.61 15.92 0.13
N LEU A 524 17.15 16.26 1.31
CA LEU A 524 18.05 15.38 2.06
C LEU A 524 17.33 14.10 2.48
N PHE A 525 16.11 14.20 3.01
CA PHE A 525 15.28 13.04 3.34
C PHE A 525 15.10 12.13 2.12
N LEU A 526 14.68 12.70 0.99
CA LEU A 526 14.47 11.96 -0.26
C LEU A 526 15.77 11.31 -0.77
N GLY A 527 16.90 11.99 -0.64
CA GLY A 527 18.21 11.45 -1.02
C GLY A 527 18.61 10.24 -0.17
N VAL A 528 18.44 10.34 1.16
CA VAL A 528 18.75 9.24 2.10
C VAL A 528 17.83 8.05 1.86
N ILE A 529 16.53 8.30 1.67
CA ILE A 529 15.55 7.26 1.35
C ILE A 529 15.85 6.60 0.00
N GLY A 530 16.20 7.39 -1.03
CA GLY A 530 16.62 6.86 -2.32
C GLY A 530 17.84 5.94 -2.20
N PHE A 531 18.85 6.33 -1.43
CA PHE A 531 20.03 5.49 -1.15
C PHE A 531 19.67 4.21 -0.40
N PHE A 532 18.86 4.31 0.66
CA PHE A 532 18.39 3.16 1.43
C PHE A 532 17.72 2.13 0.52
N TYR A 533 16.87 2.60 -0.40
CA TYR A 533 16.18 1.71 -1.32
C TYR A 533 17.05 1.15 -2.43
N LEU A 534 18.00 1.90 -2.97
CA LEU A 534 18.97 1.32 -3.89
C LEU A 534 19.71 0.16 -3.21
N GLY A 535 20.05 0.31 -1.93
CA GLY A 535 20.63 -0.77 -1.13
C GLY A 535 19.69 -1.94 -0.81
N ILE A 536 18.36 -1.78 -0.94
CA ILE A 536 17.40 -2.89 -0.87
C ILE A 536 17.35 -3.66 -2.20
N LEU A 537 17.59 -2.97 -3.31
CA LEU A 537 17.50 -3.54 -4.66
C LEU A 537 18.80 -4.23 -5.11
N THR A 538 19.94 -3.88 -4.50
CA THR A 538 21.25 -4.49 -4.71
C THR A 538 21.51 -5.58 -3.69
#